data_AF-A0A1H3M259-F1
#
_entry.id   AF-A0A1H3M259-F1
#
_cell.length_a   1.000
_cell.length_b   1.000
_cell.length_c   1.000
_cell.angle_alpha   90.00
_cell.angle_beta   90.00
_cell.angle_gamma   90.00
#
_symmetry.space_group_name_H-M   'P 1'
#
loop_
_entity.id
_entity.type
_entity.pdbx_description
1 polymer ?
#
loop_
_entity_poly.entity_id
_entity_poly.type
_entity_poly.pdbx_seq_one_letter_code
_entity_poly.pdbx_strand_id
1 'polypeptide(L)'
;MTSPVSVSPIGGFFELELPAGPARPHARAWAALASGRACLAVLLEELHPTQVWLPFYICDSVLHALAAAGVAYQFYALTEELELAQLPELAPDECLLYVNYFGLKGSYAETLVHRYGAQLLLDLTQAFFEQPASGVWGFNSARKFFGVPDGAFLYAPAQRPPLVVPPNRAISLTHLVERKMGRQTAAYQAYSQYEEDLSYAPSGISDVSHSMLSWLNYEKIARQRQANFRQYQLLLAPLLHSGVAYEWLPLQDGSVPFCYPLRLAQPMPNRQPLFEQCIFVPWLWPEMRQRPGNFALEKSFVDGALALPLDHRYGPTDIRRVAKALVAMLA
;
A
#
# COMPACT_ATOMS: atom_id res chain seq x y z
N MET A 1 10.75 -16.45 -35.66
CA MET A 1 10.05 -17.61 -35.07
C MET A 1 8.67 -17.14 -34.69
N THR A 2 7.64 -17.53 -35.44
CA THR A 2 6.24 -17.17 -35.18
C THR A 2 5.74 -17.96 -33.98
N SER A 3 5.37 -17.28 -32.90
CA SER A 3 4.72 -17.92 -31.75
C SER A 3 3.49 -18.71 -32.22
N PRO A 4 3.29 -19.95 -31.76
CA PRO A 4 2.13 -20.73 -32.17
C PRO A 4 0.86 -20.00 -31.73
N VAL A 5 -0.07 -19.81 -32.66
CA VAL A 5 -1.40 -19.30 -32.38
C VAL A 5 -2.08 -20.32 -31.48
N SER A 6 -2.26 -19.99 -30.20
CA SER A 6 -2.97 -20.87 -29.26
C SER A 6 -4.44 -20.92 -29.67
N VAL A 7 -4.89 -22.06 -30.17
CA VAL A 7 -6.31 -22.30 -30.46
C VAL A 7 -7.04 -22.47 -29.13
N SER A 8 -8.02 -21.60 -28.85
CA SER A 8 -8.84 -21.72 -27.65
C SER A 8 -9.72 -22.99 -27.74
N PRO A 9 -9.80 -23.81 -26.68
CA PRO A 9 -10.74 -24.92 -26.62
C PRO A 9 -12.18 -24.43 -26.75
N ILE A 10 -13.05 -25.21 -27.40
CA ILE A 10 -14.48 -24.91 -27.56
C ILE A 10 -15.30 -25.95 -26.80
N GLY A 11 -16.20 -25.51 -25.91
CA GLY A 11 -17.08 -26.37 -25.12
C GLY A 11 -16.46 -26.89 -23.82
N GLY A 12 -17.20 -27.75 -23.11
CA GLY A 12 -16.83 -28.26 -21.79
C GLY A 12 -17.72 -27.70 -20.68
N PHE A 13 -17.12 -27.38 -19.53
CA PHE A 13 -17.79 -26.72 -18.41
C PHE A 13 -17.63 -25.20 -18.51
N PHE A 14 -18.51 -24.45 -17.84
CA PHE A 14 -18.43 -22.99 -17.79
C PHE A 14 -17.20 -22.53 -17.00
N GLU A 15 -16.51 -21.51 -17.51
CA GLU A 15 -15.52 -20.76 -16.74
C GLU A 15 -16.19 -19.86 -15.69
N LEU A 16 -15.39 -19.24 -14.82
CA LEU A 16 -15.91 -18.25 -13.88
C LEU A 16 -16.31 -16.99 -14.64
N GLU A 17 -17.61 -16.77 -14.79
CA GLU A 17 -18.15 -15.58 -15.47
C GLU A 17 -18.09 -14.36 -14.55
N LEU A 18 -17.18 -13.44 -14.84
CA LEU A 18 -16.97 -12.20 -14.07
C LEU A 18 -17.38 -10.99 -14.94
N PRO A 19 -18.63 -10.50 -14.85
CA PRO A 19 -19.09 -9.40 -15.69
C PRO A 19 -18.30 -8.12 -15.40
N ALA A 20 -18.24 -7.17 -16.32
CA ALA A 20 -17.67 -5.87 -16.02
C ALA A 20 -18.69 -5.01 -15.26
N GLY A 21 -18.29 -4.48 -14.11
CA GLY A 21 -19.08 -3.52 -13.34
C GLY A 21 -18.93 -2.08 -13.87
N PRO A 22 -19.72 -1.14 -13.34
CA PRO A 22 -19.78 0.23 -13.83
C PRO A 22 -18.57 1.09 -13.42
N ALA A 23 -17.80 0.67 -12.41
CA ALA A 23 -16.68 1.47 -11.92
C ALA A 23 -15.44 1.33 -12.83
N ARG A 24 -14.76 2.46 -13.03
CA ARG A 24 -13.46 2.56 -13.69
C ARG A 24 -12.51 3.30 -12.75
N PRO A 25 -12.03 2.65 -11.67
CA PRO A 25 -11.09 3.30 -10.76
C PRO A 25 -9.85 3.73 -11.56
N HIS A 26 -9.29 4.88 -11.21
CA HIS A 26 -8.01 5.34 -11.77
C HIS A 26 -8.00 5.46 -13.30
N ALA A 27 -9.07 5.97 -13.89
CA ALA A 27 -9.17 6.21 -15.34
C ALA A 27 -8.04 7.10 -15.93
N ARG A 28 -7.34 7.87 -15.09
CA ARG A 28 -6.16 8.67 -15.46
C ARG A 28 -4.83 7.90 -15.42
N ALA A 29 -4.84 6.65 -14.95
CA ALA A 29 -3.63 5.84 -14.91
C ALA A 29 -3.11 5.60 -16.32
N TRP A 30 -1.79 5.70 -16.48
CA TRP A 30 -1.10 5.36 -17.72
C TRP A 30 -1.12 3.85 -17.98
N ALA A 31 -1.00 3.05 -16.92
CA ALA A 31 -1.03 1.59 -17.00
C ALA A 31 -1.73 0.97 -15.79
N ALA A 32 -2.40 -0.17 -16.00
CA ALA A 32 -2.88 -1.05 -14.94
C ALA A 32 -2.03 -2.33 -14.93
N LEU A 33 -1.34 -2.58 -13.81
CA LEU A 33 -0.31 -3.60 -13.67
C LEU A 33 -0.62 -4.55 -12.52
N ALA A 34 0.02 -5.71 -12.49
CA ALA A 34 -0.25 -6.75 -11.49
C ALA A 34 0.10 -6.32 -10.05
N SER A 35 1.06 -5.42 -9.86
CA SER A 35 1.44 -4.97 -8.51
C SER A 35 2.17 -3.63 -8.50
N GLY A 36 2.29 -3.01 -7.33
CA GLY A 36 3.12 -1.81 -7.17
C GLY A 36 4.59 -2.06 -7.52
N ARG A 37 5.10 -3.30 -7.31
CA ARG A 37 6.45 -3.71 -7.78
C ARG A 37 6.55 -3.67 -9.30
N ALA A 38 5.54 -4.16 -10.01
CA ALA A 38 5.48 -4.07 -11.47
C ALA A 38 5.40 -2.61 -11.94
N CYS A 39 4.64 -1.76 -11.26
CA CYS A 39 4.63 -0.31 -11.53
C CYS A 39 6.00 0.32 -11.37
N LEU A 40 6.70 0.01 -10.27
CA LEU A 40 8.04 0.52 -10.03
C LEU A 40 9.03 0.01 -11.07
N ALA A 41 8.98 -1.27 -11.45
CA ALA A 41 9.84 -1.84 -12.49
C ALA A 41 9.65 -1.12 -13.84
N VAL A 42 8.40 -0.93 -14.29
CA VAL A 42 8.10 -0.15 -15.50
C VAL A 42 8.61 1.29 -15.39
N LEU A 43 8.45 1.91 -14.23
CA LEU A 43 8.89 3.28 -14.00
C LEU A 43 10.42 3.41 -14.06
N LEU A 44 11.16 2.46 -13.47
CA LEU A 44 12.63 2.44 -13.53
C LEU A 44 13.14 2.17 -14.95
N GLU A 45 12.45 1.34 -15.72
CA GLU A 45 12.75 1.09 -17.14
C GLU A 45 12.42 2.31 -18.02
N GLU A 46 11.39 3.08 -17.71
CA GLU A 46 11.04 4.30 -18.44
C GLU A 46 12.01 5.46 -18.14
N LEU A 47 12.41 5.62 -16.87
CA LEU A 47 13.17 6.78 -16.42
C LEU A 47 14.68 6.58 -16.44
N HIS A 48 15.16 5.33 -16.32
CA HIS A 48 16.57 5.00 -16.18
C HIS A 48 17.34 5.91 -15.20
N PRO A 49 16.85 6.13 -13.97
CA PRO A 49 17.49 7.07 -13.05
C PRO A 49 18.87 6.57 -12.63
N THR A 50 19.83 7.48 -12.51
CA THR A 50 21.17 7.16 -11.99
C THR A 50 21.12 6.82 -10.50
N GLN A 51 20.21 7.47 -9.76
CA GLN A 51 19.97 7.21 -8.34
C GLN A 51 18.53 7.53 -7.95
N VAL A 52 17.97 6.74 -7.03
CA VAL A 52 16.70 7.03 -6.35
C VAL A 52 16.93 7.35 -4.89
N TRP A 53 16.52 8.55 -4.47
CA TRP A 53 16.43 8.95 -3.07
C TRP A 53 15.13 8.40 -2.48
N LEU A 54 15.18 7.68 -1.38
CA LEU A 54 14.00 7.03 -0.80
C LEU A 54 14.04 7.05 0.73
N PRO A 55 12.88 7.00 1.41
CA PRO A 55 12.87 7.12 2.86
C PRO A 55 13.47 5.88 3.49
N PHE A 56 14.17 6.03 4.62
CA PHE A 56 14.61 4.87 5.38
C PHE A 56 13.43 4.02 5.87
N TYR A 57 12.26 4.62 6.11
CA TYR A 57 11.03 3.92 6.52
C TYR A 57 10.21 3.42 5.33
N ILE A 58 10.62 2.31 4.71
CA ILE A 58 10.01 1.75 3.51
C ILE A 58 10.17 0.23 3.44
N CYS A 59 9.31 -0.43 2.65
CA CYS A 59 9.36 -1.88 2.41
C CYS A 59 10.59 -2.32 1.62
N ASP A 60 11.20 -3.46 1.99
CA ASP A 60 12.30 -4.07 1.22
C ASP A 60 11.92 -4.42 -0.22
N SER A 61 10.63 -4.62 -0.52
CA SER A 61 10.19 -4.86 -1.90
C SER A 61 10.59 -3.75 -2.88
N VAL A 62 10.72 -2.51 -2.41
CA VAL A 62 11.20 -1.37 -3.21
C VAL A 62 12.71 -1.49 -3.45
N LEU A 63 13.47 -1.88 -2.42
CA LEU A 63 14.92 -2.08 -2.52
C LEU A 63 15.25 -3.24 -3.48
N HIS A 64 14.49 -4.34 -3.40
CA HIS A 64 14.65 -5.47 -4.32
C HIS A 64 14.36 -5.07 -5.77
N ALA A 65 13.36 -4.23 -6.02
CA ALA A 65 13.06 -3.73 -7.36
C ALA A 65 14.19 -2.84 -7.92
N LEU A 66 14.75 -1.95 -7.09
CA LEU A 66 15.90 -1.11 -7.47
C LEU A 66 17.13 -1.96 -7.78
N ALA A 67 17.42 -2.95 -6.93
CA ALA A 67 18.52 -3.88 -7.13
C ALA A 67 18.36 -4.70 -8.42
N ALA A 68 17.15 -5.21 -8.69
CA ALA A 68 16.85 -5.96 -9.91
C ALA A 68 17.00 -5.09 -11.18
N ALA A 69 16.71 -3.79 -11.09
CA ALA A 69 16.90 -2.83 -12.17
C ALA A 69 18.35 -2.31 -12.29
N GLY A 70 19.24 -2.66 -11.36
CA GLY A 70 20.61 -2.13 -11.31
C GLY A 70 20.69 -0.64 -10.98
N VAL A 71 19.66 -0.08 -10.35
CA VAL A 71 19.55 1.35 -10.01
C VAL A 71 20.10 1.58 -8.60
N ALA A 72 21.02 2.53 -8.46
CA ALA A 72 21.54 2.93 -7.16
C ALA A 72 20.47 3.64 -6.33
N TYR A 73 20.58 3.59 -5.02
CA TYR A 73 19.68 4.33 -4.14
C TYR A 73 20.39 4.93 -2.94
N GLN A 74 19.79 5.97 -2.40
CA GLN A 74 20.25 6.64 -1.18
C GLN A 74 19.07 6.88 -0.22
N PHE A 75 19.27 6.52 1.04
CA PHE A 75 18.27 6.79 2.08
C PHE A 75 18.29 8.25 2.51
N TYR A 76 17.11 8.84 2.66
CA TYR A 76 16.92 10.08 3.42
C TYR A 76 16.21 9.81 4.75
N ALA A 77 16.44 10.72 5.71
CA ALA A 77 15.83 10.67 7.02
C ALA A 77 14.45 11.34 7.03
N LEU A 78 13.58 10.89 7.92
CA LEU A 78 12.25 11.43 8.15
C LEU A 78 12.16 12.20 9.46
N THR A 79 11.19 13.10 9.57
CA THR A 79 10.71 13.65 10.84
C THR A 79 9.71 12.71 11.52
N GLU A 80 9.29 13.03 12.75
CA GLU A 80 8.21 12.30 13.43
C GLU A 80 6.88 12.38 12.66
N GLU A 81 6.67 13.41 11.85
CA GLU A 81 5.48 13.62 11.01
C GLU A 81 5.55 12.89 9.66
N LEU A 82 6.56 12.04 9.45
CA LEU A 82 6.83 11.31 8.22
C LEU A 82 7.04 12.23 7.00
N GLU A 83 7.74 13.32 7.23
CA GLU A 83 8.20 14.28 6.22
C GLU A 83 9.72 14.16 6.05
N LEU A 84 10.28 14.60 4.92
CA LEU A 84 11.73 14.62 4.74
C LEU A 84 12.37 15.54 5.78
N ALA A 85 13.30 15.01 6.58
CA ALA A 85 14.06 15.82 7.54
C ALA A 85 14.95 16.86 6.83
N GLN A 86 15.40 16.53 5.62
CA GLN A 86 16.10 17.45 4.73
C GLN A 86 15.68 17.16 3.28
N LEU A 87 15.40 18.22 2.54
CA LEU A 87 15.11 18.16 1.11
C LEU A 87 16.44 18.00 0.33
N PRO A 88 16.66 16.90 -0.40
CA PRO A 88 17.85 16.74 -1.22
C PRO A 88 17.79 17.66 -2.47
N GLU A 89 18.95 18.16 -2.90
CA GLU A 89 19.10 18.72 -4.24
C GLU A 89 19.39 17.57 -5.21
N LEU A 90 18.49 17.36 -6.17
CA LEU A 90 18.57 16.25 -7.11
C LEU A 90 19.37 16.66 -8.35
N ALA A 91 20.27 15.79 -8.81
CA ALA A 91 20.82 15.92 -10.16
C ALA A 91 19.74 15.61 -11.22
N PRO A 92 19.91 16.02 -12.50
CA PRO A 92 18.88 15.85 -13.53
C PRO A 92 18.34 14.42 -13.71
N ASP A 93 19.21 13.41 -13.54
CA ASP A 93 18.88 11.99 -13.73
C ASP A 93 18.58 11.26 -12.39
N GLU A 94 18.42 12.02 -11.31
CA GLU A 94 18.03 11.48 -10.01
C GLU A 94 16.54 11.67 -9.76
N CYS A 95 15.97 10.73 -9.02
CA CYS A 95 14.57 10.76 -8.63
C CYS A 95 14.43 10.73 -7.10
N LEU A 96 13.40 11.39 -6.59
CA LEU A 96 12.96 11.28 -5.21
C LEU A 96 11.71 10.41 -5.14
N LEU A 97 11.77 9.30 -4.39
CA LEU A 97 10.61 8.51 -4.03
C LEU A 97 10.08 8.97 -2.66
N TYR A 98 8.79 9.30 -2.61
CA TYR A 98 8.09 9.60 -1.36
C TYR A 98 6.88 8.68 -1.19
N VAL A 99 6.71 8.15 0.01
CA VAL A 99 5.54 7.34 0.38
C VAL A 99 4.48 8.25 0.98
N ASN A 100 3.27 8.26 0.43
CA ASN A 100 2.12 8.86 1.12
C ASN A 100 1.70 7.94 2.27
N TYR A 101 2.36 8.12 3.41
CA TYR A 101 2.22 7.24 4.57
C TYR A 101 0.78 7.19 5.07
N PHE A 102 0.28 5.96 5.19
CA PHE A 102 -1.04 5.59 5.68
C PHE A 102 -2.22 6.24 4.93
N GLY A 103 -1.98 6.91 3.79
CA GLY A 103 -2.98 7.68 3.05
C GLY A 103 -3.42 8.93 3.81
N LEU A 104 -2.47 9.56 4.52
CA LEU A 104 -2.71 10.70 5.42
C LEU A 104 -1.70 11.83 5.21
N LYS A 105 -0.85 11.76 4.18
CA LYS A 105 0.21 12.74 3.87
C LYS A 105 -0.04 13.43 2.53
N GLY A 106 -1.29 13.52 2.07
CA GLY A 106 -1.67 14.13 0.79
C GLY A 106 -1.16 15.57 0.65
N SER A 107 -1.38 16.43 1.65
CA SER A 107 -0.92 17.83 1.61
C SER A 107 0.61 17.97 1.53
N TYR A 108 1.35 17.08 2.19
CA TYR A 108 2.81 17.09 2.11
C TYR A 108 3.30 16.56 0.76
N ALA A 109 2.67 15.50 0.25
CA ALA A 109 2.94 15.02 -1.10
C ALA A 109 2.74 16.14 -2.15
N GLU A 110 1.70 16.96 -2.02
CA GLU A 110 1.47 18.13 -2.87
C GLU A 110 2.60 19.18 -2.77
N THR A 111 3.12 19.40 -1.56
CA THR A 111 4.29 20.28 -1.35
C THR A 111 5.51 19.75 -2.11
N LEU A 112 5.75 18.44 -2.08
CA LEU A 112 6.85 17.82 -2.83
C LEU A 112 6.63 17.87 -4.34
N VAL A 113 5.37 17.72 -4.80
CA VAL A 113 5.01 17.87 -6.22
C VAL A 113 5.45 19.23 -6.73
N HIS A 114 5.17 20.31 -5.99
CA HIS A 114 5.57 21.66 -6.36
C HIS A 114 7.10 21.86 -6.39
N ARG A 115 7.84 21.14 -5.54
CA ARG A 115 9.31 21.28 -5.45
C ARG A 115 10.08 20.49 -6.50
N TYR A 116 9.63 19.28 -6.81
CA TYR A 116 10.40 18.30 -7.60
C TYR A 116 9.77 17.93 -8.94
N GLY A 117 8.46 18.15 -9.13
CA GLY A 117 7.76 17.86 -10.38
C GLY A 117 8.04 16.45 -10.90
N ALA A 118 8.53 16.34 -12.13
CA ALA A 118 8.77 15.07 -12.80
C ALA A 118 9.87 14.19 -12.17
N GLN A 119 10.73 14.75 -11.30
CA GLN A 119 11.71 13.97 -10.54
C GLN A 119 11.11 13.30 -9.29
N LEU A 120 9.85 13.56 -8.96
CA LEU A 120 9.13 12.93 -7.84
C LEU A 120 8.40 11.66 -8.28
N LEU A 121 8.61 10.59 -7.52
CA LEU A 121 7.91 9.32 -7.62
C LEU A 121 7.04 9.14 -6.36
N LEU A 122 5.72 9.24 -6.51
CA LEU A 122 4.79 9.05 -5.39
C LEU A 122 4.41 7.57 -5.23
N ASP A 123 4.85 6.95 -4.14
CA ASP A 123 4.32 5.68 -3.66
C ASP A 123 3.01 5.93 -2.90
N LEU A 124 1.90 5.68 -3.61
CA LEU A 124 0.52 5.75 -3.12
C LEU A 124 -0.01 4.35 -2.77
N THR A 125 0.86 3.37 -2.51
CA THR A 125 0.41 2.00 -2.18
C THR A 125 -0.39 1.96 -0.88
N GLN A 126 -0.20 2.92 0.02
CA GLN A 126 -1.02 3.14 1.22
C GLN A 126 -2.09 4.23 1.04
N ALA A 127 -2.33 4.71 -0.18
CA ALA A 127 -3.24 5.81 -0.49
C ALA A 127 -4.06 5.50 -1.75
N PHE A 128 -4.65 4.30 -1.86
CA PHE A 128 -5.30 3.86 -3.09
C PHE A 128 -6.39 4.81 -3.59
N PHE A 129 -7.11 5.50 -2.70
CA PHE A 129 -8.18 6.42 -3.11
C PHE A 129 -7.67 7.75 -3.67
N GLU A 130 -6.37 8.02 -3.51
CA GLU A 130 -5.73 9.21 -4.04
C GLU A 130 -5.16 8.95 -5.43
N GLN A 131 -5.09 10.02 -6.22
CA GLN A 131 -4.39 10.04 -7.50
C GLN A 131 -3.36 11.16 -7.44
N PRO A 132 -2.15 10.96 -7.99
CA PRO A 132 -1.17 12.02 -7.99
C PRO A 132 -1.67 13.20 -8.83
N ALA A 133 -1.25 14.41 -8.43
CA ALA A 133 -1.47 15.60 -9.24
C ALA A 133 -0.89 15.40 -10.65
N SER A 134 -1.41 16.16 -11.62
CA SER A 134 -0.81 16.19 -12.96
C SER A 134 0.64 16.66 -12.86
N GLY A 135 1.54 16.09 -13.68
CA GLY A 135 2.95 16.51 -13.72
C GLY A 135 3.92 15.69 -12.88
N VAL A 136 3.47 14.63 -12.17
CA VAL A 136 4.36 13.73 -11.41
C VAL A 136 4.09 12.26 -11.69
N TRP A 137 5.08 11.42 -11.39
CA TRP A 137 4.91 9.97 -11.40
C TRP A 137 4.24 9.51 -10.11
N GLY A 138 3.53 8.40 -10.19
CA GLY A 138 3.09 7.71 -8.98
C GLY A 138 2.57 6.33 -9.27
N PHE A 139 2.43 5.52 -8.23
CA PHE A 139 1.84 4.19 -8.33
C PHE A 139 1.13 3.80 -7.04
N ASN A 140 0.15 2.90 -7.13
CA ASN A 140 -0.58 2.42 -5.95
C ASN A 140 -0.62 0.90 -5.85
N SER A 141 -1.50 0.36 -5.00
CA SER A 141 -1.72 -1.08 -4.85
C SER A 141 -3.15 -1.38 -4.42
N ALA A 142 -3.89 -2.11 -5.24
CA ALA A 142 -5.26 -2.53 -4.94
C ALA A 142 -5.32 -3.58 -3.83
N ARG A 143 -4.34 -4.50 -3.78
CA ARG A 143 -4.29 -5.60 -2.79
C ARG A 143 -4.20 -5.16 -1.33
N LYS A 144 -3.74 -3.92 -1.10
CA LYS A 144 -3.67 -3.31 0.23
C LYS A 144 -5.05 -2.82 0.71
N PHE A 145 -6.02 -2.67 -0.19
CA PHE A 145 -7.33 -2.10 0.11
C PHE A 145 -8.49 -3.07 -0.12
N PHE A 146 -8.35 -4.04 -1.02
CA PHE A 146 -9.43 -4.92 -1.47
C PHE A 146 -8.99 -6.38 -1.54
N GLY A 147 -9.97 -7.29 -1.45
CA GLY A 147 -9.75 -8.72 -1.63
C GLY A 147 -9.63 -9.09 -3.11
N VAL A 148 -8.48 -8.78 -3.71
CA VAL A 148 -8.13 -9.10 -5.10
C VAL A 148 -6.75 -9.77 -5.14
N PRO A 149 -6.50 -10.69 -6.09
CA PRO A 149 -5.22 -11.39 -6.17
C PRO A 149 -4.08 -10.50 -6.68
N ASP A 150 -4.39 -9.48 -7.47
CA ASP A 150 -3.41 -8.56 -8.07
C ASP A 150 -4.05 -7.19 -8.38
N GLY A 151 -3.24 -6.25 -8.85
CA GLY A 151 -3.70 -4.93 -9.30
C GLY A 151 -2.99 -3.75 -8.65
N ALA A 152 -2.56 -2.83 -9.51
CA ALA A 152 -1.95 -1.56 -9.21
C ALA A 152 -2.10 -0.63 -10.43
N PHE A 153 -2.06 0.67 -10.19
CA PHE A 153 -2.21 1.69 -11.23
C PHE A 153 -0.99 2.60 -11.22
N LEU A 154 -0.36 2.76 -12.39
CA LEU A 154 0.80 3.60 -12.63
C LEU A 154 0.37 4.90 -13.31
N TYR A 155 0.87 6.04 -12.85
CA TYR A 155 0.59 7.36 -13.38
C TYR A 155 1.86 7.98 -13.95
N ALA A 156 1.69 8.76 -15.01
CA ALA A 156 2.76 9.51 -15.65
C ALA A 156 2.50 11.03 -15.54
N PRO A 157 3.57 11.86 -15.55
CA PRO A 157 3.48 13.32 -15.48
C PRO A 157 2.61 13.94 -16.56
N ALA A 158 2.70 13.42 -17.78
CA ALA A 158 1.96 13.89 -18.94
C ALA A 158 1.10 12.77 -19.50
N GLN A 159 0.00 13.16 -20.16
CA GLN A 159 -0.82 12.20 -20.90
C GLN A 159 0.02 11.57 -22.02
N ARG A 160 -0.05 10.25 -22.11
CA ARG A 160 0.72 9.44 -23.04
C ARG A 160 -0.12 8.27 -23.53
N PRO A 161 0.24 7.65 -24.68
CA PRO A 161 -0.44 6.45 -25.14
C PRO A 161 -0.49 5.38 -24.04
N PRO A 162 -1.63 4.69 -23.84
CA PRO A 162 -1.75 3.65 -22.82
C PRO A 162 -0.66 2.59 -22.99
N LEU A 163 0.01 2.25 -21.88
CA LEU A 163 0.95 1.14 -21.87
C LEU A 163 0.16 -0.16 -21.67
N VAL A 164 0.13 -0.99 -22.72
CA VAL A 164 -0.58 -2.28 -22.70
C VAL A 164 0.43 -3.40 -22.43
N VAL A 165 0.27 -4.05 -21.27
CA VAL A 165 1.09 -5.20 -20.86
C VAL A 165 0.19 -6.43 -20.80
N PRO A 166 0.62 -7.62 -21.27
CA PRO A 166 -0.18 -8.83 -21.19
C PRO A 166 -0.67 -9.10 -19.76
N PRO A 167 -1.94 -9.51 -19.57
CA PRO A 167 -2.51 -9.70 -18.24
C PRO A 167 -1.79 -10.83 -17.51
N ASN A 168 -1.65 -10.66 -16.20
CA ASN A 168 -1.11 -11.69 -15.32
C ASN A 168 -2.03 -12.91 -15.29
N ARG A 169 -1.49 -14.05 -15.72
CA ARG A 169 -2.18 -15.36 -15.72
C ARG A 169 -1.80 -16.25 -14.54
N ALA A 170 -0.80 -15.86 -13.76
CA ALA A 170 -0.28 -16.62 -12.63
C ALA A 170 -0.87 -16.13 -11.29
N ILE A 171 -2.19 -15.90 -11.26
CA ILE A 171 -2.90 -15.45 -10.05
C ILE A 171 -3.40 -16.63 -9.20
N SER A 172 -3.50 -16.42 -7.90
CA SER A 172 -4.13 -17.35 -6.96
C SER A 172 -5.20 -16.66 -6.12
N LEU A 173 -6.40 -17.23 -6.09
CA LEU A 173 -7.53 -16.78 -5.28
C LEU A 173 -7.66 -17.55 -3.96
N THR A 174 -6.86 -18.59 -3.73
CA THR A 174 -7.03 -19.52 -2.61
C THR A 174 -7.08 -18.81 -1.27
N HIS A 175 -6.16 -17.87 -1.01
CA HIS A 175 -6.12 -17.11 0.23
C HIS A 175 -7.39 -16.26 0.46
N LEU A 176 -8.00 -15.73 -0.61
CA LEU A 176 -9.24 -14.96 -0.53
C LEU A 176 -10.45 -15.87 -0.26
N VAL A 177 -10.53 -17.01 -0.95
CA VAL A 177 -11.61 -17.99 -0.79
C VAL A 177 -11.57 -18.60 0.61
N GLU A 178 -10.40 -19.09 1.06
CA GLU A 178 -10.24 -19.68 2.39
C GLU A 178 -10.56 -18.66 3.50
N ARG A 179 -10.16 -17.38 3.33
CA ARG A 179 -10.51 -16.31 4.27
C ARG A 179 -12.03 -16.09 4.31
N LYS A 180 -12.69 -16.09 3.16
CA LYS A 180 -14.15 -15.93 3.06
C LYS A 180 -14.91 -17.09 3.71
N MET A 181 -14.36 -18.30 3.64
CA MET A 181 -14.89 -19.51 4.29
C MET A 181 -14.58 -19.59 5.80
N GLY A 182 -13.91 -18.59 6.38
CA GLY A 182 -13.56 -18.55 7.81
C GLY A 182 -12.38 -19.44 8.20
N ARG A 183 -11.64 -20.01 7.23
CA ARG A 183 -10.51 -20.91 7.48
C ARG A 183 -9.22 -20.12 7.58
N GLN A 184 -9.07 -19.44 8.72
CA GLN A 184 -8.04 -18.43 8.91
C GLN A 184 -6.60 -18.93 8.71
N THR A 185 -6.27 -20.10 9.26
CA THR A 185 -4.92 -20.68 9.15
C THR A 185 -4.58 -21.03 7.70
N ALA A 186 -5.49 -21.70 6.99
CA ALA A 186 -5.31 -22.06 5.58
C ALA A 186 -5.19 -20.80 4.70
N ALA A 187 -6.02 -19.79 4.96
CA ALA A 187 -5.96 -18.51 4.26
C ALA A 187 -4.60 -17.82 4.42
N TYR A 188 -4.05 -17.81 5.65
CA TYR A 188 -2.75 -17.20 5.92
C TYR A 188 -1.59 -17.96 5.26
N GLN A 189 -1.62 -19.30 5.31
CA GLN A 189 -0.63 -20.14 4.63
C GLN A 189 -0.66 -19.89 3.11
N ALA A 190 -1.85 -19.89 2.50
CA ALA A 190 -2.00 -19.61 1.07
C ALA A 190 -1.60 -18.17 0.71
N TYR A 191 -1.84 -17.20 1.59
CA TYR A 191 -1.41 -15.81 1.37
C TYR A 191 0.12 -15.69 1.40
N SER A 192 0.76 -16.34 2.37
CA SER A 192 2.22 -16.29 2.53
C SER A 192 2.93 -16.94 1.35
N GLN A 193 2.49 -18.13 0.93
CA GLN A 193 2.99 -18.78 -0.29
C GLN A 193 2.79 -17.89 -1.52
N TYR A 194 1.60 -17.31 -1.66
CA TYR A 194 1.34 -16.44 -2.80
C TYR A 194 2.23 -15.19 -2.80
N GLU A 195 2.56 -14.60 -1.65
CA GLU A 195 3.54 -13.49 -1.59
C GLU A 195 4.94 -13.90 -2.06
N GLU A 196 5.38 -15.11 -1.72
CA GLU A 196 6.69 -15.66 -2.15
C GLU A 196 6.74 -15.91 -3.66
N ASP A 197 5.62 -16.33 -4.26
CA ASP A 197 5.50 -16.63 -5.68
C ASP A 197 5.35 -15.38 -6.57
N LEU A 198 5.22 -14.18 -6.00
CA LEU A 198 4.99 -12.96 -6.78
C LEU A 198 6.22 -12.58 -7.59
N SER A 199 6.04 -12.54 -8.91
CA SER A 199 7.07 -12.11 -9.85
C SER A 199 7.36 -10.60 -9.76
N TYR A 200 8.63 -10.25 -9.97
CA TYR A 200 9.07 -8.87 -10.19
C TYR A 200 8.93 -8.42 -11.65
N ALA A 201 8.75 -9.36 -12.58
CA ALA A 201 8.58 -9.02 -13.99
C ALA A 201 7.24 -8.27 -14.20
N PRO A 202 7.25 -7.14 -14.93
CA PRO A 202 6.03 -6.42 -15.23
C PRO A 202 5.02 -7.29 -15.98
N SER A 203 3.80 -7.33 -15.45
CA SER A 203 2.63 -7.89 -16.11
C SER A 203 1.45 -6.94 -15.92
N GLY A 204 0.51 -6.98 -16.85
CA GLY A 204 -0.77 -6.30 -16.72
C GLY A 204 -1.57 -6.89 -15.56
N ILE A 205 -2.48 -6.11 -15.01
CA ILE A 205 -3.44 -6.63 -14.03
C ILE A 205 -4.27 -7.78 -14.64
N SER A 206 -4.59 -8.79 -13.85
CA SER A 206 -5.44 -9.90 -14.30
C SER A 206 -6.88 -9.47 -14.63
N ASP A 207 -7.51 -10.19 -15.56
CA ASP A 207 -8.93 -9.99 -15.91
C ASP A 207 -9.86 -10.18 -14.69
N VAL A 208 -9.50 -11.11 -13.82
CA VAL A 208 -10.21 -11.37 -12.56
C VAL A 208 -10.21 -10.13 -11.66
N SER A 209 -9.04 -9.55 -11.37
CA SER A 209 -8.95 -8.35 -10.54
C SER A 209 -9.59 -7.16 -11.21
N HIS A 210 -9.41 -6.99 -12.52
CA HIS A 210 -10.07 -5.93 -13.28
C HIS A 210 -11.59 -5.98 -13.10
N SER A 211 -12.18 -7.18 -13.24
CA SER A 211 -13.61 -7.35 -13.03
C SER A 211 -13.99 -7.08 -11.57
N MET A 212 -13.33 -7.72 -10.60
CA MET A 212 -13.65 -7.53 -9.18
C MET A 212 -13.60 -6.06 -8.75
N LEU A 213 -12.59 -5.30 -9.18
CA LEU A 213 -12.43 -3.88 -8.87
C LEU A 213 -13.52 -3.02 -9.51
N SER A 214 -14.07 -3.41 -10.66
CA SER A 214 -15.12 -2.66 -11.37
C SER A 214 -16.50 -2.71 -10.70
N TRP A 215 -16.70 -3.60 -9.73
CA TRP A 215 -17.96 -3.73 -8.98
C TRP A 215 -17.96 -3.02 -7.63
N LEU A 216 -16.82 -2.52 -7.19
CA LEU A 216 -16.70 -1.93 -5.87
C LEU A 216 -17.39 -0.57 -5.80
N ASN A 217 -18.14 -0.35 -4.71
CA ASN A 217 -18.63 0.97 -4.36
C ASN A 217 -17.54 1.72 -3.56
N TYR A 218 -16.64 2.39 -4.30
CA TYR A 218 -15.50 3.12 -3.73
C TYR A 218 -15.93 4.19 -2.73
N GLU A 219 -17.01 4.93 -3.00
CA GLU A 219 -17.52 5.97 -2.11
C GLU A 219 -17.97 5.39 -0.76
N LYS A 220 -18.74 4.30 -0.77
CA LYS A 220 -19.17 3.62 0.47
C LYS A 220 -17.97 3.11 1.25
N ILE A 221 -16.97 2.53 0.57
CA ILE A 221 -15.75 2.02 1.19
C ILE A 221 -14.95 3.16 1.85
N ALA A 222 -14.76 4.27 1.15
CA ALA A 222 -14.07 5.45 1.65
C ALA A 222 -14.74 6.01 2.91
N ARG A 223 -16.07 6.22 2.86
CA ARG A 223 -16.86 6.70 3.99
C ARG A 223 -16.75 5.78 5.20
N GLN A 224 -16.78 4.45 5.00
CA GLN A 224 -16.66 3.50 6.11
C GLN A 224 -15.28 3.57 6.77
N ARG A 225 -14.20 3.67 6.00
CA ARG A 225 -12.83 3.83 6.52
C ARG A 225 -12.68 5.11 7.33
N GLN A 226 -13.19 6.23 6.82
CA GLN A 226 -13.19 7.52 7.52
C GLN A 226 -14.03 7.47 8.81
N ALA A 227 -15.20 6.83 8.77
CA ALA A 227 -16.03 6.64 9.95
C ALA A 227 -15.31 5.79 11.01
N ASN A 228 -14.66 4.70 10.61
CA ASN A 228 -13.89 3.84 11.50
C ASN A 228 -12.70 4.59 12.13
N PHE A 229 -12.02 5.46 11.36
CA PHE A 229 -10.97 6.33 11.89
C PHE A 229 -11.49 7.22 13.02
N ARG A 230 -12.61 7.94 12.77
CA ARG A 230 -13.24 8.82 13.77
C ARG A 230 -13.72 8.05 15.00
N GLN A 231 -14.17 6.80 14.84
CA GLN A 231 -14.52 5.95 15.96
C GLN A 231 -13.30 5.61 16.84
N TYR A 232 -12.15 5.30 16.24
CA TYR A 232 -10.92 5.13 17.02
C TYR A 232 -10.53 6.39 17.78
N GLN A 233 -10.62 7.57 17.18
CA GLN A 233 -10.34 8.84 17.88
C GLN A 233 -11.16 8.98 19.16
N LEU A 234 -12.48 8.72 19.06
CA LEU A 234 -13.39 8.80 20.21
C LEU A 234 -13.08 7.72 21.27
N LEU A 235 -12.87 6.48 20.84
CA LEU A 235 -12.69 5.33 21.74
C LEU A 235 -11.32 5.31 22.41
N LEU A 236 -10.28 5.83 21.75
CA LEU A 236 -8.91 5.87 22.24
C LEU A 236 -8.57 7.19 22.92
N ALA A 237 -9.45 8.20 22.88
CA ALA A 237 -9.23 9.49 23.55
C ALA A 237 -8.67 9.37 24.99
N PRO A 238 -9.14 8.44 25.86
CA PRO A 238 -8.55 8.28 27.19
C PRO A 238 -7.06 7.91 27.18
N LEU A 239 -6.62 7.06 26.24
CA LEU A 239 -5.20 6.69 26.08
C LEU A 239 -4.38 7.85 25.48
N LEU A 240 -4.99 8.63 24.59
CA LEU A 240 -4.34 9.81 24.02
C LEU A 240 -4.10 10.87 25.09
N HIS A 241 -5.10 11.11 25.95
CA HIS A 241 -4.99 12.07 27.04
C HIS A 241 -4.03 11.63 28.17
N SER A 242 -3.84 10.32 28.36
CA SER A 242 -2.89 9.82 29.38
C SER A 242 -1.43 9.93 28.94
N GLY A 243 -1.16 10.16 27.65
CA GLY A 243 0.20 10.23 27.09
C GLY A 243 0.87 8.87 26.88
N VAL A 244 0.15 7.76 27.09
CA VAL A 244 0.68 6.41 26.80
C VAL A 244 0.79 6.17 25.29
N ALA A 245 -0.08 6.82 24.52
CA ALA A 245 -0.08 6.79 23.07
C ALA A 245 -0.51 8.15 22.51
N TYR A 246 -0.19 8.41 21.25
CA TYR A 246 -0.63 9.59 20.51
C TYR A 246 -1.13 9.19 19.12
N GLU A 247 -2.11 9.93 18.60
CA GLU A 247 -2.50 9.81 17.20
C GLU A 247 -1.31 10.28 16.37
N TRP A 248 -0.74 9.39 15.55
CA TRP A 248 0.49 9.69 14.85
C TRP A 248 0.27 10.75 13.77
N LEU A 249 -0.78 10.54 12.98
CA LEU A 249 -1.16 11.43 11.90
C LEU A 249 -2.66 11.66 11.97
N PRO A 250 -3.11 12.92 11.86
CA PRO A 250 -4.53 13.23 11.82
C PRO A 250 -5.15 12.80 10.49
N LEU A 251 -6.46 12.57 10.50
CA LEU A 251 -7.21 12.41 9.26
C LEU A 251 -7.28 13.76 8.52
N GLN A 252 -6.64 13.85 7.36
CA GLN A 252 -6.75 15.02 6.48
C GLN A 252 -8.08 15.01 5.72
N ASP A 253 -8.56 16.20 5.35
CA ASP A 253 -9.78 16.35 4.56
C ASP A 253 -9.68 15.59 3.22
N GLY A 254 -10.73 14.87 2.88
CA GLY A 254 -10.79 14.05 1.66
C GLY A 254 -9.95 12.76 1.69
N SER A 255 -9.05 12.59 2.66
CA SER A 255 -8.18 11.40 2.74
C SER A 255 -8.96 10.14 3.11
N VAL A 256 -8.50 8.99 2.60
CA VAL A 256 -9.06 7.67 2.94
C VAL A 256 -7.97 6.83 3.56
N PRO A 257 -8.00 6.63 4.89
CA PRO A 257 -6.87 6.04 5.59
C PRO A 257 -6.70 4.55 5.26
N PHE A 258 -5.43 4.14 5.17
CA PHE A 258 -5.04 2.74 5.07
C PHE A 258 -5.25 2.00 6.40
N CYS A 259 -4.81 2.62 7.49
CA CYS A 259 -4.92 2.16 8.87
C CYS A 259 -5.17 3.36 9.80
N TYR A 260 -5.46 3.12 11.09
CA TYR A 260 -5.36 4.16 12.13
C TYR A 260 -3.93 4.11 12.70
N PRO A 261 -3.05 5.07 12.42
CA PRO A 261 -1.68 5.04 12.91
C PRO A 261 -1.62 5.59 14.33
N LEU A 262 -1.40 4.71 15.29
CA LEU A 262 -1.22 5.08 16.70
C LEU A 262 0.25 4.94 17.06
N ARG A 263 0.87 5.98 17.62
CA ARG A 263 2.21 5.90 18.18
C ARG A 263 2.15 5.69 19.68
N LEU A 264 3.11 4.93 20.19
CA LEU A 264 3.24 4.59 21.60
C LEU A 264 4.39 5.40 22.20
N ALA A 265 4.20 5.88 23.43
CA ALA A 265 5.27 6.53 24.18
C ALA A 265 6.40 5.56 24.56
N GLN A 266 6.07 4.27 24.69
CA GLN A 266 7.03 3.19 24.92
C GLN A 266 6.90 2.13 23.83
N PRO A 267 8.02 1.61 23.29
CA PRO A 267 7.97 0.61 22.24
C PRO A 267 7.30 -0.68 22.73
N MET A 268 6.50 -1.27 21.85
CA MET A 268 5.80 -2.53 22.08
C MET A 268 6.31 -3.59 21.11
N PRO A 269 7.36 -4.34 21.49
CA PRO A 269 7.92 -5.38 20.63
C PRO A 269 7.01 -6.62 20.54
N ASN A 270 6.05 -6.78 21.46
CA ASN A 270 5.17 -7.94 21.52
C ASN A 270 3.70 -7.56 21.37
N ARG A 271 3.05 -8.09 20.32
CA ARG A 271 1.61 -7.91 20.02
C ARG A 271 0.78 -9.18 20.27
N GLN A 272 1.37 -10.19 20.91
CA GLN A 272 0.74 -11.48 21.24
C GLN A 272 -0.64 -11.32 21.91
N PRO A 273 -0.86 -10.42 22.89
CA PRO A 273 -2.17 -10.29 23.53
C PRO A 273 -3.31 -9.88 22.57
N LEU A 274 -2.99 -9.12 21.52
CA LEU A 274 -3.94 -8.78 20.46
C LEU A 274 -4.18 -10.00 19.56
N PHE A 275 -3.11 -10.71 19.19
CA PHE A 275 -3.19 -11.90 18.34
C PHE A 275 -4.02 -13.02 18.98
N GLU A 276 -3.84 -13.28 20.28
CA GLU A 276 -4.61 -14.27 21.05
C GLU A 276 -6.11 -13.93 21.08
N GLN A 277 -6.43 -12.64 20.96
CA GLN A 277 -7.79 -12.14 20.79
C GLN A 277 -8.21 -12.07 19.31
N CYS A 278 -7.50 -12.70 18.38
CA CYS A 278 -7.75 -12.65 16.93
C CYS A 278 -7.79 -11.22 16.35
N ILE A 279 -6.94 -10.33 16.86
CA ILE A 279 -6.72 -8.96 16.39
C ILE A 279 -5.31 -8.88 15.81
N PHE A 280 -5.21 -8.75 14.49
CA PHE A 280 -3.95 -8.78 13.77
C PHE A 280 -3.54 -7.36 13.40
N VAL A 281 -2.49 -6.85 14.05
CA VAL A 281 -1.92 -5.51 13.80
C VAL A 281 -0.53 -5.68 13.19
N PRO A 282 -0.31 -5.36 11.90
CA PRO A 282 0.96 -5.62 11.22
C PRO A 282 2.06 -4.68 11.69
N TRP A 283 3.29 -5.17 11.75
CA TRP A 283 4.46 -4.29 11.79
C TRP A 283 4.68 -3.69 10.40
N LEU A 284 4.97 -2.40 10.37
CA LEU A 284 5.37 -1.65 9.18
C LEU A 284 6.65 -0.93 9.60
N TRP A 285 7.86 -1.22 9.11
CA TRP A 285 8.29 -2.38 8.35
C TRP A 285 9.33 -3.16 9.19
N PRO A 286 9.05 -4.42 9.60
CA PRO A 286 9.87 -5.14 10.57
C PRO A 286 11.32 -5.38 10.13
N GLU A 287 11.56 -5.51 8.82
CA GLU A 287 12.88 -5.66 8.20
C GLU A 287 13.85 -4.54 8.58
N MET A 288 13.33 -3.35 8.85
CA MET A 288 14.12 -2.16 9.15
C MET A 288 14.94 -2.28 10.43
N ARG A 289 14.54 -3.17 11.35
CA ARG A 289 15.31 -3.44 12.57
C ARG A 289 16.74 -3.89 12.25
N GLN A 290 16.90 -4.65 11.17
CA GLN A 290 18.18 -5.21 10.75
C GLN A 290 18.83 -4.42 9.61
N ARG A 291 18.11 -3.47 9.01
CA ARG A 291 18.62 -2.65 7.91
C ARG A 291 19.83 -1.82 8.37
N PRO A 292 20.96 -1.85 7.65
CA PRO A 292 22.14 -1.07 7.99
C PRO A 292 21.87 0.43 7.87
N GLY A 293 22.56 1.24 8.67
CA GLY A 293 22.41 2.71 8.69
C GLY A 293 21.99 3.26 10.05
N ASN A 294 22.34 4.52 10.30
CA ASN A 294 22.07 5.24 11.55
C ASN A 294 20.78 6.08 11.45
N PHE A 295 19.64 5.40 11.41
CA PHE A 295 18.30 5.97 11.31
C PHE A 295 17.48 5.58 12.54
N ALA A 296 17.94 6.02 13.71
CA ALA A 296 17.40 5.59 15.01
C ALA A 296 15.92 5.94 15.19
N LEU A 297 15.52 7.11 14.69
CA LEU A 297 14.14 7.58 14.73
C LEU A 297 13.21 6.64 13.95
N GLU A 298 13.53 6.35 12.69
CA GLU A 298 12.72 5.52 11.81
C GLU A 298 12.70 4.06 12.25
N LYS A 299 13.81 3.57 12.83
CA LYS A 299 13.84 2.25 13.49
C LYS A 299 12.90 2.21 14.70
N SER A 300 12.74 3.32 15.43
CA SER A 300 11.80 3.42 16.55
C SER A 300 10.33 3.33 16.12
N PHE A 301 10.03 3.62 14.85
CA PHE A 301 8.66 3.53 14.33
C PHE A 301 8.14 2.10 14.33
N VAL A 302 9.00 1.12 14.06
CA VAL A 302 8.60 -0.28 13.93
C VAL A 302 7.93 -0.80 15.20
N ASP A 303 8.57 -0.58 16.36
CA ASP A 303 8.06 -1.05 17.65
C ASP A 303 7.22 -0.01 18.39
N GLY A 304 7.38 1.28 18.07
CA GLY A 304 6.60 2.34 18.69
C GLY A 304 5.34 2.73 17.91
N ALA A 305 4.97 2.05 16.82
CA ALA A 305 3.76 2.38 16.05
C ALA A 305 2.86 1.17 15.80
N LEU A 306 1.56 1.36 15.96
CA LEU A 306 0.51 0.40 15.68
C LEU A 306 -0.34 0.90 14.50
N ALA A 307 -0.29 0.17 13.38
CA ALA A 307 -1.16 0.38 12.24
C ALA A 307 -2.49 -0.36 12.46
N LEU A 308 -3.40 0.22 13.25
CA LEU A 308 -4.63 -0.47 13.65
C LEU A 308 -5.57 -0.68 12.45
N PRO A 309 -6.19 -1.87 12.31
CA PRO A 309 -7.09 -2.16 11.22
C PRO A 309 -8.36 -1.29 11.30
N LEU A 310 -8.72 -0.63 10.20
CA LEU A 310 -9.94 0.19 10.10
C LEU A 310 -10.71 0.00 8.79
N ASP A 311 -10.41 -1.06 8.04
CA ASP A 311 -10.97 -1.23 6.70
C ASP A 311 -12.51 -1.38 6.69
N HIS A 312 -13.07 -1.25 5.49
CA HIS A 312 -14.50 -1.15 5.25
C HIS A 312 -15.32 -2.42 5.55
N ARG A 313 -14.67 -3.53 5.92
CA ARG A 313 -15.35 -4.74 6.37
C ARG A 313 -15.82 -4.64 7.82
N TYR A 314 -15.22 -3.73 8.59
CA TYR A 314 -15.45 -3.55 10.02
C TYR A 314 -16.52 -2.50 10.29
N GLY A 315 -17.37 -2.78 11.29
CA GLY A 315 -18.34 -1.83 11.83
C GLY A 315 -17.98 -1.35 13.25
N PRO A 316 -18.84 -0.53 13.88
CA PRO A 316 -18.58 0.05 15.20
C PRO A 316 -18.28 -0.97 16.31
N THR A 317 -18.89 -2.16 16.25
CA THR A 317 -18.63 -3.24 17.23
C THR A 317 -17.22 -3.80 17.10
N ASP A 318 -16.71 -3.97 15.89
CA ASP A 318 -15.36 -4.46 15.64
C ASP A 318 -14.32 -3.45 16.11
N ILE A 319 -14.50 -2.17 15.76
CA ILE A 319 -13.60 -1.08 16.17
C ILE A 319 -13.58 -0.96 17.70
N ARG A 320 -14.74 -1.07 18.37
CA ARG A 320 -14.83 -1.08 19.84
C ARG A 320 -14.07 -2.25 20.46
N ARG A 321 -14.15 -3.44 19.86
CA ARG A 321 -13.40 -4.62 20.32
C ARG A 321 -11.89 -4.38 20.23
N VAL A 322 -11.40 -3.84 19.12
CA VAL A 322 -9.98 -3.51 18.96
C VAL A 322 -9.54 -2.47 19.98
N ALA A 323 -10.30 -1.37 20.12
CA ALA A 323 -9.98 -0.32 21.08
C ALA A 323 -9.96 -0.84 22.53
N LYS A 324 -10.94 -1.67 22.93
CA LYS A 324 -10.97 -2.27 24.27
C LYS A 324 -9.77 -3.18 24.53
N ALA A 325 -9.41 -4.03 23.58
CA ALA A 325 -8.25 -4.90 23.69
C ALA A 325 -6.94 -4.10 23.82
N LEU A 326 -6.83 -3.02 23.06
CA LEU A 326 -5.68 -2.12 23.12
C LEU A 326 -5.58 -1.38 24.45
N VAL A 327 -6.70 -0.83 24.96
CA VAL A 327 -6.75 -0.19 26.29
C VAL A 327 -6.34 -1.17 27.38
N ALA A 328 -6.87 -2.40 27.36
CA ALA A 328 -6.51 -3.41 28.35
C ALA A 328 -5.04 -3.84 28.29
N MET A 329 -4.41 -3.72 27.12
CA MET A 329 -2.99 -4.05 26.93
C MET A 329 -2.05 -2.91 27.32
N LEU A 330 -2.52 -1.66 27.29
CA LEU A 330 -1.72 -0.46 27.54
C LEU A 330 -1.97 0.20 28.91
N ALA A 331 -3.01 -0.24 29.63
CA ALA A 331 -3.31 0.18 31.00
C ALA A 331 -2.41 -0.55 32.01
#